data_AF-A0A0U2YU54-F1
#
_entry.id   AF-A0A0U2YU54-F1
#
_cell.length_a   1.000
_cell.length_b   1.000
_cell.length_c   1.000
_cell.angle_alpha   90.00
_cell.angle_beta   90.00
_cell.angle_gamma   90.00
#
_symmetry.space_group_name_H-M   'P 1'
#
loop_
_entity.id
_entity.type
_entity.pdbx_description
1 polymer ?
#
loop_
_entity_poly.entity_id
_entity_poly.type
_entity_poly.pdbx_seq_one_letter_code
_entity_poly.pdbx_strand_id
1 'polypeptide(L)'
;PGYPNGSVDLSDAIYYTTVTLSTTGYGDIAPVTQQARLINAFIITPLRIAFLVLLIGTTLEVLASQGREMFRVARWRKNMDKHVVVIGYGTKGRSAVDTLVNNGTSRDAVVVVDPGSIAQEEAHADGLAIVNGDATRREVLRRAHVDRAQQVIITTARDDTTVLATLTVRQLNPDAYIVAAVREQVNVPLVRQSGADSVITSS
;
A
#
# COMPACT_ATOMS: atom_id res chain seq x y z
N PRO A 1 3.65 -12.53 55.48
CA PRO A 1 3.26 -11.95 54.18
C PRO A 1 1.86 -12.46 53.79
N GLY A 2 0.85 -11.72 54.21
CA GLY A 2 -0.57 -12.03 54.03
C GLY A 2 -1.37 -10.81 54.43
N TYR A 3 -2.44 -10.54 53.70
CA TYR A 3 -3.32 -9.39 53.90
C TYR A 3 -3.71 -9.23 55.38
N PRO A 4 -3.74 -7.99 55.93
CA PRO A 4 -4.20 -7.75 57.29
C PRO A 4 -5.66 -8.20 57.53
N ASN A 5 -6.50 -8.25 56.49
CA ASN A 5 -7.95 -8.43 56.60
C ASN A 5 -8.55 -9.61 55.79
N GLY A 6 -7.74 -10.43 55.10
CA GLY A 6 -8.22 -11.65 54.44
C GLY A 6 -9.15 -11.50 53.22
N SER A 7 -9.54 -10.27 52.84
CA SER A 7 -10.33 -9.99 51.63
C SER A 7 -9.46 -9.36 50.53
N VAL A 8 -9.69 -9.77 49.29
CA VAL A 8 -9.11 -9.15 48.09
C VAL A 8 -10.12 -8.16 47.54
N ASP A 9 -9.76 -6.88 47.47
CA ASP A 9 -10.63 -5.84 46.92
C ASP A 9 -10.50 -5.75 45.39
N LEU A 10 -11.44 -5.08 44.72
CA LEU A 10 -11.42 -4.91 43.26
C LEU A 10 -10.12 -4.23 42.78
N SER A 11 -9.61 -3.27 43.55
CA SER A 11 -8.33 -2.60 43.26
C SER A 11 -7.16 -3.58 43.25
N ASP A 12 -7.15 -4.53 44.18
CA ASP A 12 -6.10 -5.54 44.31
C ASP A 12 -6.15 -6.53 43.15
N ALA A 13 -7.36 -6.90 42.72
CA ALA A 13 -7.56 -7.76 41.55
C ALA A 13 -7.10 -7.07 40.25
N ILE A 14 -7.39 -5.78 40.09
CA ILE A 14 -6.92 -4.98 38.94
C ILE A 14 -5.39 -4.89 38.97
N TYR A 15 -4.80 -4.53 40.11
CA TYR A 15 -3.35 -4.43 40.27
C TYR A 15 -2.64 -5.76 39.97
N TYR A 16 -3.11 -6.87 40.56
CA TYR A 16 -2.59 -8.21 40.30
C TYR A 16 -2.64 -8.57 38.81
N THR A 17 -3.76 -8.25 38.15
CA THR A 17 -3.95 -8.53 36.72
C THR A 17 -2.98 -7.71 35.87
N THR A 18 -2.82 -6.41 36.15
CA THR A 18 -1.89 -5.54 35.43
C THR A 18 -0.44 -6.00 35.59
N VAL A 19 0.01 -6.25 36.82
CA VAL A 19 1.38 -6.71 37.13
C VAL A 19 1.67 -8.08 36.53
N THR A 20 0.67 -8.95 36.48
CA THR A 20 0.79 -10.28 35.85
C THR A 20 0.82 -10.15 34.33
N LEU A 21 -0.03 -9.32 33.73
CA LEU A 21 -0.14 -9.10 32.28
C LEU A 21 1.11 -8.43 31.71
N SER A 22 1.69 -7.45 32.43
CA SER A 22 2.95 -6.80 32.06
C SER A 22 4.17 -7.71 32.27
N THR A 23 3.99 -8.92 32.78
CA THR A 23 5.05 -9.88 33.15
C THR A 23 6.02 -9.38 34.21
N THR A 24 5.65 -8.35 34.97
CA THR A 24 6.50 -7.75 36.01
C THR A 24 6.57 -8.63 37.25
N GLY A 25 5.42 -9.13 37.73
CA GLY A 25 5.37 -10.15 38.79
C GLY A 25 6.04 -9.79 40.11
N TYR A 26 5.71 -8.63 40.72
CA TYR A 26 6.30 -8.19 41.99
C TYR A 26 6.16 -9.20 43.15
N GLY A 27 5.16 -10.07 43.11
CA GLY A 27 4.97 -11.16 44.08
C GLY A 27 4.39 -10.71 45.42
N ASP A 28 3.95 -9.46 45.52
CA ASP A 28 3.25 -8.85 46.63
C ASP A 28 1.80 -9.35 46.78
N ILE A 29 1.12 -9.57 45.65
CA ILE A 29 -0.17 -10.26 45.58
C ILE A 29 0.02 -11.56 44.81
N ALA A 30 -0.33 -12.69 45.44
CA ALA A 30 -0.19 -14.01 44.83
C ALA A 30 -1.32 -14.96 45.23
N PRO A 31 -1.69 -15.92 44.38
CA PRO A 31 -2.68 -16.93 44.70
C PRO A 31 -2.22 -17.81 45.87
N VAL A 32 -2.92 -17.69 47.00
CA VAL A 32 -2.60 -18.42 48.23
C VAL A 32 -3.20 -19.83 48.26
N THR A 33 -4.34 -20.05 47.61
CA THR A 33 -5.01 -21.36 47.58
C THR A 33 -4.49 -22.24 46.44
N GLN A 34 -4.51 -23.57 46.66
CA GLN A 34 -4.05 -24.54 45.65
C GLN A 34 -4.87 -24.44 44.35
N GLN A 35 -6.19 -24.25 44.46
CA GLN A 35 -7.07 -24.07 43.31
C GLN A 35 -6.72 -22.80 42.52
N ALA A 36 -6.49 -21.66 43.19
CA ALA A 36 -6.11 -20.42 42.53
C ALA A 36 -4.75 -20.53 41.83
N ARG A 37 -3.80 -21.26 42.42
CA ARG A 37 -2.49 -21.54 41.79
C ARG A 37 -2.64 -22.37 40.53
N LEU A 38 -3.49 -23.40 40.54
CA LEU A 38 -3.75 -24.24 39.36
C LEU A 38 -4.42 -23.44 38.24
N ILE A 39 -5.43 -22.62 38.55
CA ILE A 39 -6.07 -21.72 37.58
C ILE A 39 -5.04 -20.75 36.99
N ASN A 40 -4.20 -20.14 37.84
CA ASN A 40 -3.21 -19.18 37.36
C ASN A 40 -2.15 -19.84 36.45
N ALA A 41 -1.70 -21.04 36.81
CA ALA A 41 -0.69 -21.78 36.05
C ALA A 41 -1.22 -22.33 34.72
N PHE A 42 -2.42 -22.93 34.71
CA PHE A 42 -2.93 -23.64 33.54
C PHE A 42 -3.86 -22.82 32.65
N ILE A 43 -4.43 -21.73 33.16
CA ILE A 43 -5.39 -20.90 32.40
C ILE A 43 -4.81 -19.51 32.17
N ILE A 44 -4.48 -18.78 33.23
CA ILE A 44 -4.05 -17.36 33.12
C ILE A 44 -2.70 -17.24 32.41
N THR A 45 -1.72 -18.08 32.77
CA THR A 45 -0.37 -17.99 32.22
C THR A 45 -0.33 -18.30 30.70
N PRO A 46 -0.95 -19.39 30.20
CA PRO A 46 -1.00 -19.65 28.76
C PRO A 46 -1.78 -18.58 27.99
N LEU A 47 -2.92 -18.13 28.53
CA LEU A 47 -3.73 -17.07 27.91
C LEU A 47 -2.94 -15.76 27.80
N ARG A 48 -2.19 -15.39 28.84
CA ARG A 48 -1.28 -14.23 28.84
C ARG A 48 -0.21 -14.36 27.75
N ILE A 49 0.45 -15.51 27.67
CA ILE A 49 1.50 -15.74 26.66
C ILE A 49 0.91 -15.62 25.25
N ALA A 50 -0.26 -16.23 25.00
CA ALA A 50 -0.95 -16.12 23.72
C ALA A 50 -1.31 -14.66 23.38
N PHE A 51 -1.81 -13.89 24.34
CA PHE A 51 -2.09 -12.46 24.17
C PHE A 51 -0.82 -11.66 23.82
N LEU A 52 0.28 -11.88 24.54
CA LEU A 52 1.55 -11.18 24.27
C LEU A 52 2.13 -11.55 22.89
N VAL A 53 2.08 -12.83 22.51
CA VAL A 53 2.53 -13.27 21.18
C VAL A 53 1.69 -12.63 20.08
N LEU A 54 0.36 -12.60 20.22
CA LEU A 54 -0.53 -11.95 19.26
C LEU A 54 -0.28 -10.45 19.17
N LEU A 55 -0.12 -9.77 20.31
CA LEU A 55 0.14 -8.33 20.37
C LEU A 55 1.47 -7.99 19.70
N ILE A 56 2.54 -8.74 20.01
CA ILE A 56 3.86 -8.53 19.38
C ILE A 56 3.78 -8.85 17.89
N GLY A 57 3.17 -9.96 17.49
CA GLY A 57 3.04 -10.37 16.10
C GLY A 57 2.32 -9.33 15.24
N THR A 58 1.15 -8.88 15.70
CA THR A 58 0.37 -7.84 15.01
C THR A 58 1.08 -6.48 15.01
N THR A 59 1.75 -6.10 16.11
CA THR A 59 2.52 -4.85 16.17
C THR A 59 3.71 -4.86 15.20
N LEU A 60 4.45 -5.97 15.13
CA LEU A 60 5.55 -6.13 14.17
C LEU A 60 5.04 -6.13 12.73
N GLU A 61 3.91 -6.77 12.46
CA GLU A 61 3.28 -6.79 11.14
C GLU A 61 2.84 -5.39 10.70
N VAL A 62 2.19 -4.62 11.57
CA VAL A 62 1.76 -3.24 11.31
C VAL A 62 2.96 -2.31 11.14
N LEU A 63 3.97 -2.39 12.01
CA LEU A 63 5.18 -1.56 11.90
C LEU A 63 6.00 -1.89 10.66
N ALA A 64 6.15 -3.18 10.32
CA ALA A 64 6.88 -3.60 9.12
C ALA A 64 6.15 -3.23 7.83
N SER A 65 4.82 -3.37 7.78
CA SER A 65 4.01 -3.00 6.62
C SER A 65 3.96 -1.48 6.43
N GLN A 66 3.67 -0.70 7.47
CA GLN A 66 3.63 0.76 7.38
C GLN A 66 5.00 1.40 7.14
N GLY A 67 6.07 0.86 7.75
CA GLY A 67 7.43 1.36 7.56
C GLY A 67 7.88 1.25 6.11
N ARG A 68 7.70 0.08 5.48
CA ARG A 68 8.11 -0.15 4.08
C ARG A 68 7.34 0.73 3.09
N GLU A 69 6.03 0.86 3.27
CA GLU A 69 5.18 1.76 2.49
C GLU A 69 5.68 3.21 2.56
N MET A 70 5.91 3.72 3.77
CA MET A 70 6.32 5.10 3.99
C MET A 70 7.73 5.40 3.45
N PHE A 71 8.69 4.48 3.66
CA PHE A 71 10.03 4.61 3.07
C PHE A 71 10.00 4.53 1.53
N ARG A 72 9.14 3.68 0.95
CA ARG A 72 8.96 3.56 -0.50
C ARG A 72 8.41 4.85 -1.10
N VAL A 73 7.34 5.41 -0.52
CA VAL A 73 6.74 6.69 -0.97
C VAL A 73 7.75 7.84 -0.86
N ALA A 74 8.53 7.88 0.22
CA ALA A 74 9.55 8.92 0.41
C ALA A 74 10.71 8.80 -0.60
N ARG A 75 11.17 7.58 -0.90
CA ARG A 75 12.23 7.34 -1.89
C ARG A 75 11.75 7.62 -3.32
N TRP A 76 10.54 7.19 -3.64
CA TRP A 76 9.85 7.52 -4.89
C TRP A 76 9.83 9.04 -5.11
N ARG A 77 9.40 9.82 -4.11
CA ARG A 77 9.36 11.29 -4.21
C ARG A 77 10.71 11.95 -4.48
N LYS A 78 11.81 11.32 -4.09
CA LYS A 78 13.16 11.87 -4.25
C LYS A 78 13.72 11.71 -5.67
N ASN A 79 13.23 10.75 -6.46
CA ASN A 79 13.76 10.41 -7.78
C ASN A 79 12.81 10.77 -8.95
N MET A 80 11.82 11.62 -8.72
CA MET A 80 10.72 11.88 -9.65
C MET A 80 11.02 12.82 -10.83
N ASP A 81 12.25 13.27 -11.05
CA ASP A 81 12.53 14.22 -12.13
C ASP A 81 12.57 13.58 -13.54
N LYS A 82 12.65 12.24 -13.65
CA LYS A 82 12.62 11.49 -14.93
C LYS A 82 12.00 10.09 -14.76
N HIS A 83 10.75 10.04 -14.33
CA HIS A 83 10.04 8.78 -14.09
C HIS A 83 9.07 8.46 -15.23
N VAL A 84 8.58 7.23 -15.27
CA VAL A 84 7.57 6.76 -16.22
C VAL A 84 6.23 6.63 -15.49
N VAL A 85 5.17 7.16 -16.09
CA VAL A 85 3.80 7.01 -15.57
C VAL A 85 3.04 6.02 -16.44
N VAL A 86 2.43 5.01 -15.81
CA VAL A 86 1.58 4.02 -16.48
C VAL A 86 0.14 4.20 -16.02
N ILE A 87 -0.73 4.60 -16.94
CA ILE A 87 -2.15 4.85 -16.72
C ILE A 87 -2.94 3.59 -17.11
N GLY A 88 -3.59 2.97 -16.13
CA GLY A 88 -4.32 1.71 -16.25
C GLY A 88 -3.44 0.50 -16.01
N TYR A 89 -3.64 -0.21 -14.89
CA TYR A 89 -2.86 -1.37 -14.46
C TYR A 89 -3.57 -2.71 -14.69
N GLY A 90 -4.27 -2.82 -15.80
CA GLY A 90 -4.79 -4.11 -16.29
C GLY A 90 -3.70 -4.99 -16.90
N THR A 91 -4.10 -5.95 -17.72
CA THR A 91 -3.19 -6.88 -18.41
C THR A 91 -2.11 -6.15 -19.23
N LYS A 92 -2.51 -5.12 -19.99
CA LYS A 92 -1.59 -4.35 -20.85
C LYS A 92 -0.64 -3.48 -20.03
N GLY A 93 -1.14 -2.82 -18.99
CA GLY A 93 -0.35 -1.96 -18.11
C GLY A 93 0.72 -2.74 -17.37
N ARG A 94 0.36 -3.91 -16.82
CA ARG A 94 1.32 -4.84 -16.20
C ARG A 94 2.41 -5.29 -17.17
N SER A 95 2.01 -5.76 -18.35
CA SER A 95 2.97 -6.18 -19.38
C SER A 95 3.90 -5.04 -19.81
N ALA A 96 3.40 -3.81 -19.89
CA ALA A 96 4.22 -2.64 -20.17
C ALA A 96 5.22 -2.38 -19.04
N VAL A 97 4.80 -2.46 -17.77
CA VAL A 97 5.70 -2.30 -16.62
C VAL A 97 6.76 -3.41 -16.60
N ASP A 98 6.38 -4.67 -16.79
CA ASP A 98 7.32 -5.78 -16.83
C ASP A 98 8.36 -5.58 -17.94
N THR A 99 7.94 -5.10 -19.11
CA THR A 99 8.84 -4.76 -20.22
C THR A 99 9.81 -3.64 -19.83
N LEU A 100 9.33 -2.56 -19.20
CA LEU A 100 10.17 -1.47 -18.72
C LEU A 100 11.23 -1.96 -17.73
N VAL A 101 10.81 -2.80 -16.77
CA VAL A 101 11.68 -3.34 -15.72
C VAL A 101 12.72 -4.29 -16.32
N ASN A 102 12.31 -5.18 -17.22
CA ASN A 102 13.22 -6.10 -17.92
C ASN A 102 14.24 -5.35 -18.80
N ASN A 103 13.89 -4.17 -19.30
CA ASN A 103 14.79 -3.30 -20.05
C ASN A 103 15.65 -2.38 -19.16
N GLY A 104 15.67 -2.59 -17.84
CA GLY A 104 16.56 -1.90 -16.91
C GLY A 104 15.94 -0.68 -16.21
N THR A 105 14.65 -0.41 -16.38
CA THR A 105 13.96 0.65 -15.62
C THR A 105 13.75 0.19 -14.18
N SER A 106 14.21 0.98 -13.20
CA SER A 106 13.94 0.67 -11.80
C SER A 106 12.44 0.77 -11.50
N ARG A 107 11.90 -0.16 -10.70
CA ARG A 107 10.50 -0.10 -10.21
C ARG A 107 10.19 1.19 -9.45
N ASP A 108 11.19 1.77 -8.77
CA ASP A 108 11.07 3.05 -8.05
C ASP A 108 10.85 4.25 -9.00
N ALA A 109 11.17 4.09 -10.30
CA ALA A 109 10.98 5.10 -11.35
C ALA A 109 9.67 4.89 -12.13
N VAL A 110 8.81 3.96 -11.71
CA VAL A 110 7.52 3.69 -12.36
C VAL A 110 6.38 4.05 -11.39
N VAL A 111 5.44 4.86 -11.87
CA VAL A 111 4.23 5.25 -11.14
C VAL A 111 3.02 4.77 -11.90
N VAL A 112 2.14 4.06 -11.20
CA VAL A 112 0.89 3.55 -11.76
C VAL A 112 -0.26 4.47 -11.37
N VAL A 113 -1.22 4.67 -12.28
CA VAL A 113 -2.49 5.38 -12.01
C VAL A 113 -3.64 4.47 -12.41
N ASP A 114 -4.47 4.07 -11.45
CA ASP A 114 -5.66 3.25 -11.70
C ASP A 114 -6.72 3.48 -10.61
N PRO A 115 -8.02 3.54 -10.92
CA PRO A 115 -9.08 3.66 -9.92
C PRO A 115 -9.49 2.33 -9.25
N GLY A 116 -9.08 1.18 -9.80
CA GLY A 116 -9.50 -0.15 -9.35
C GLY A 116 -8.75 -0.64 -8.11
N SER A 117 -9.47 -1.26 -7.17
CA SER A 117 -8.87 -1.85 -5.96
C SER A 117 -7.95 -3.04 -6.29
N ILE A 118 -8.32 -3.86 -7.28
CA ILE A 118 -7.49 -4.99 -7.73
C ILE A 118 -6.15 -4.49 -8.26
N ALA A 119 -6.17 -3.46 -9.11
CA ALA A 119 -4.96 -2.83 -9.63
C ALA A 119 -4.06 -2.28 -8.52
N GLN A 120 -4.67 -1.75 -7.45
CA GLN A 120 -3.94 -1.28 -6.28
C GLN A 120 -3.23 -2.42 -5.54
N GLU A 121 -3.94 -3.51 -5.22
CA GLU A 121 -3.35 -4.68 -4.55
C GLU A 121 -2.20 -5.28 -5.39
N GLU A 122 -2.42 -5.46 -6.69
CA GLU A 122 -1.41 -5.98 -7.61
C GLU A 122 -0.19 -5.07 -7.72
N ALA A 123 -0.38 -3.76 -7.91
CA ALA A 123 0.75 -2.81 -8.00
C ALA A 123 1.58 -2.79 -6.71
N HIS A 124 0.94 -2.88 -5.54
CA HIS A 124 1.65 -2.97 -4.26
C HIS A 124 2.46 -4.26 -4.14
N ALA A 125 1.89 -5.39 -4.55
CA ALA A 125 2.56 -6.70 -4.58
C ALA A 125 3.76 -6.70 -5.55
N ASP A 126 3.64 -6.01 -6.69
CA ASP A 126 4.69 -5.82 -7.67
C ASP A 126 5.74 -4.78 -7.26
N GLY A 127 5.61 -4.18 -6.07
CA GLY A 127 6.59 -3.25 -5.52
C GLY A 127 6.49 -1.82 -6.09
N LEU A 128 5.44 -1.48 -6.84
CA LEU A 128 5.29 -0.20 -7.54
C LEU A 128 4.63 0.88 -6.67
N ALA A 129 4.87 2.14 -7.03
CA ALA A 129 4.09 3.25 -6.51
C ALA A 129 2.77 3.36 -7.31
N ILE A 130 1.63 3.49 -6.61
CA ILE A 130 0.33 3.67 -7.25
C ILE A 130 -0.39 4.91 -6.73
N VAL A 131 -1.00 5.67 -7.65
CA VAL A 131 -1.95 6.74 -7.38
C VAL A 131 -3.35 6.22 -7.71
N ASN A 132 -4.15 5.98 -6.67
CA ASN A 132 -5.56 5.64 -6.86
C ASN A 132 -6.34 6.86 -7.36
N GLY A 133 -6.98 6.70 -8.52
CA GLY A 133 -7.89 7.68 -9.09
C GLY A 133 -8.11 7.55 -10.59
N ASP A 134 -9.10 8.29 -11.10
CA ASP A 134 -9.41 8.39 -12.51
C ASP A 134 -8.42 9.32 -13.23
N ALA A 135 -7.68 8.77 -14.19
CA ALA A 135 -6.65 9.46 -14.95
C ALA A 135 -7.18 10.52 -15.94
N THR A 136 -8.50 10.62 -16.13
CA THR A 136 -9.11 11.76 -16.85
C THR A 136 -9.10 13.05 -16.04
N ARG A 137 -8.87 12.96 -14.72
CA ARG A 137 -8.89 14.11 -13.83
C ARG A 137 -7.50 14.68 -13.61
N ARG A 138 -7.36 15.99 -13.81
CA ARG A 138 -6.07 16.71 -13.72
C ARG A 138 -5.41 16.56 -12.36
N GLU A 139 -6.19 16.58 -11.28
CA GLU A 139 -5.68 16.46 -9.92
C GLU A 139 -5.06 15.08 -9.64
N VAL A 140 -5.58 14.02 -10.25
CA VAL A 140 -5.03 12.66 -10.15
C VAL A 140 -3.69 12.58 -10.86
N LEU A 141 -3.61 13.09 -12.09
CA LEU A 141 -2.37 13.12 -12.86
C LEU A 141 -1.29 14.01 -12.21
N ARG A 142 -1.67 15.12 -11.57
CA ARG A 142 -0.74 15.94 -10.78
C ARG A 142 -0.22 15.20 -9.54
N ARG A 143 -1.06 14.43 -8.84
CA ARG A 143 -0.59 13.56 -7.74
C ARG A 143 0.43 12.55 -8.21
N ALA A 144 0.28 12.04 -9.44
CA ALA A 144 1.24 11.17 -10.12
C ALA A 144 2.44 11.90 -10.74
N HIS A 145 2.59 13.23 -10.55
CA HIS A 145 3.68 14.05 -11.07
C HIS A 145 3.89 13.95 -12.59
N VAL A 146 2.79 13.80 -13.33
CA VAL A 146 2.81 13.72 -14.80
C VAL A 146 3.48 14.92 -15.45
N ASP A 147 3.44 16.11 -14.82
CA ASP A 147 4.11 17.34 -15.26
C ASP A 147 5.65 17.20 -15.39
N ARG A 148 6.26 16.20 -14.74
CA ARG A 148 7.70 15.90 -14.81
C ARG A 148 8.01 14.52 -15.39
N ALA A 149 7.00 13.76 -15.79
CA ALA A 149 7.20 12.43 -16.34
C ALA A 149 7.95 12.52 -17.67
N GLN A 150 8.94 11.64 -17.87
CA GLN A 150 9.65 11.54 -19.14
C GLN A 150 8.80 10.82 -20.19
N GLN A 151 8.06 9.81 -19.75
CA GLN A 151 7.22 8.98 -20.60
C GLN A 151 5.91 8.68 -19.88
N VAL A 152 4.81 8.66 -20.63
CA VAL A 152 3.50 8.24 -20.14
C VAL A 152 2.96 7.13 -21.04
N ILE A 153 2.62 6.00 -20.44
CA ILE A 153 2.01 4.85 -21.12
C ILE A 153 0.54 4.78 -20.71
N ILE A 154 -0.38 4.83 -21.67
CA ILE A 154 -1.82 4.85 -21.44
C ILE A 154 -2.43 3.54 -21.95
N THR A 155 -2.89 2.71 -21.03
CA THR A 155 -3.39 1.35 -21.28
C THR A 155 -4.79 1.14 -20.69
N THR A 156 -5.64 2.17 -20.75
CA THR A 156 -7.01 2.11 -20.23
C THR A 156 -7.89 1.13 -21.03
N ALA A 157 -8.94 0.61 -20.39
CA ALA A 157 -9.81 -0.40 -20.99
C ALA A 157 -10.75 0.13 -22.10
N ARG A 158 -10.97 1.44 -22.12
CA ARG A 158 -11.86 2.12 -23.08
C ARG A 158 -11.08 3.21 -23.82
N ASP A 159 -11.32 3.31 -25.12
CA ASP A 159 -10.61 4.24 -26.00
C ASP A 159 -11.01 5.71 -25.73
N ASP A 160 -12.25 5.96 -25.30
CA ASP A 160 -12.69 7.31 -24.90
C ASP A 160 -11.92 7.84 -23.69
N THR A 161 -11.64 6.97 -22.72
CA THR A 161 -10.80 7.25 -21.57
C THR A 161 -9.34 7.46 -22.00
N THR A 162 -8.84 6.64 -22.95
CA THR A 162 -7.51 6.81 -23.53
C THR A 162 -7.36 8.19 -24.16
N VAL A 163 -8.32 8.63 -24.98
CA VAL A 163 -8.34 9.94 -25.63
C VAL A 163 -8.29 11.06 -24.59
N LEU A 164 -9.20 11.03 -23.61
CA LEU A 164 -9.29 12.10 -22.61
C LEU A 164 -8.07 12.14 -21.69
N ALA A 165 -7.55 10.98 -21.27
CA ALA A 165 -6.31 10.90 -20.51
C ALA A 165 -5.13 11.45 -21.32
N THR A 166 -5.02 11.09 -22.61
CA THR A 166 -3.97 11.59 -23.52
C THR A 166 -4.00 13.12 -23.62
N LEU A 167 -5.18 13.70 -23.89
CA LEU A 167 -5.37 15.15 -23.93
C LEU A 167 -4.91 15.80 -22.62
N THR A 168 -5.33 15.23 -21.48
CA THR A 168 -5.06 15.80 -20.17
C THR A 168 -3.58 15.72 -19.81
N VAL A 169 -2.92 14.59 -20.13
CA VAL A 169 -1.47 14.41 -19.99
C VAL A 169 -0.74 15.43 -20.84
N ARG A 170 -1.05 15.56 -22.14
CA ARG A 170 -0.37 16.50 -23.03
C ARG A 170 -0.54 17.96 -22.59
N GLN A 171 -1.70 18.32 -22.02
CA GLN A 171 -1.90 19.65 -21.47
C GLN A 171 -1.12 19.93 -20.17
N LEU A 172 -0.82 18.89 -19.37
CA LEU A 172 -0.04 19.02 -18.14
C LEU A 172 1.47 18.96 -18.41
N ASN A 173 1.87 18.16 -19.39
CA ASN A 173 3.25 17.95 -19.80
C ASN A 173 3.34 17.94 -21.34
N PRO A 174 3.63 19.09 -21.96
CA PRO A 174 3.80 19.20 -23.40
C PRO A 174 4.99 18.42 -23.94
N ASP A 175 5.95 18.03 -23.10
CA ASP A 175 7.23 17.41 -23.50
C ASP A 175 7.29 15.90 -23.23
N ALA A 176 6.32 15.34 -22.50
CA ALA A 176 6.25 13.91 -22.23
C ALA A 176 6.13 13.11 -23.53
N TYR A 177 6.85 11.99 -23.62
CA TYR A 177 6.61 11.02 -24.69
C TYR A 177 5.43 10.13 -24.32
N ILE A 178 4.33 10.21 -25.07
CA ILE A 178 3.07 9.53 -24.77
C ILE A 178 2.87 8.34 -25.69
N VAL A 179 2.81 7.14 -25.10
CA VAL A 179 2.44 5.90 -25.78
C VAL A 179 1.04 5.51 -25.35
N ALA A 180 0.10 5.43 -26.28
CA ALA A 180 -1.28 5.08 -25.97
C ALA A 180 -1.68 3.76 -26.66
N ALA A 181 -2.37 2.90 -25.92
CA ALA A 181 -2.98 1.69 -26.46
C ALA A 181 -4.47 1.92 -26.71
N VAL A 182 -4.94 1.56 -27.90
CA VAL A 182 -6.34 1.58 -28.29
C VAL A 182 -6.80 0.20 -28.74
N ARG A 183 -8.11 -0.04 -28.66
CA ARG A 183 -8.73 -1.29 -29.09
C ARG A 183 -9.17 -1.20 -30.55
N GLU A 184 -9.77 -0.07 -30.92
CA GLU A 184 -10.31 0.10 -32.26
C GLU A 184 -9.37 0.94 -33.12
N GLN A 185 -9.03 0.41 -34.29
CA GLN A 185 -8.15 1.10 -35.25
C GLN A 185 -8.71 2.46 -35.68
N VAL A 186 -10.05 2.61 -35.70
CA VAL A 186 -10.73 3.86 -36.04
C VAL A 186 -10.41 5.00 -35.06
N ASN A 187 -10.02 4.69 -33.82
CA ASN A 187 -9.70 5.68 -32.80
C ASN A 187 -8.24 6.13 -32.82
N VAL A 188 -7.37 5.47 -33.59
CA VAL A 188 -5.94 5.80 -33.69
C VAL A 188 -5.71 7.27 -34.09
N PRO A 189 -6.39 7.83 -35.12
CA PRO A 189 -6.22 9.22 -35.49
C PRO A 189 -6.62 10.20 -34.37
N LEU A 190 -7.71 9.91 -33.64
CA LEU A 190 -8.17 10.75 -32.53
C LEU A 190 -7.15 10.80 -31.40
N VAL A 191 -6.57 9.66 -31.03
CA VAL A 191 -5.57 9.59 -29.95
C VAL A 191 -4.26 10.28 -30.35
N ARG A 192 -3.84 10.15 -31.61
CA ARG A 192 -2.69 10.94 -32.14
C ARG A 192 -2.97 12.44 -32.11
N GLN A 193 -4.14 12.86 -32.60
CA GLN A 193 -4.55 14.27 -32.56
C GLN A 193 -4.65 14.82 -31.13
N SER A 194 -4.96 13.95 -30.18
CA SER A 194 -5.00 14.26 -28.75
C SER A 194 -3.62 14.48 -28.12
N GLY A 195 -2.55 14.19 -28.86
CA GLY A 195 -1.18 14.41 -28.45
C GLY A 195 -0.40 13.14 -28.12
N ALA A 196 -0.86 11.95 -28.48
CA ALA A 196 -0.01 10.74 -28.38
C ALA A 196 1.08 10.72 -29.46
N ASP A 197 2.31 10.41 -29.06
CA ASP A 197 3.45 10.28 -29.97
C ASP A 197 3.45 8.91 -30.66
N SER A 198 3.04 7.88 -29.93
CA SER A 198 2.88 6.53 -30.45
C SER A 198 1.54 5.95 -30.05
N VAL A 199 0.89 5.26 -30.97
CA VAL A 199 -0.38 4.59 -30.74
C VAL A 199 -0.28 3.15 -31.19
N ILE A 200 -0.60 2.24 -30.28
CA ILE A 200 -0.57 0.79 -30.49
C ILE A 200 -2.00 0.30 -30.52
N THR A 201 -2.36 -0.47 -31.54
CA THR A 201 -3.66 -1.14 -31.58
C THR A 201 -3.46 -2.53 -31.00
N SER A 202 -4.20 -2.87 -29.96
CA SER A 202 -4.20 -4.22 -29.39
C SER A 202 -5.41 -4.97 -29.94
N SER A 203 -5.15 -6.01 -30.74
CA SER A 203 -6.16 -6.96 -31.20
C SER A 203 -6.70 -7.83 -30.07
#